data_AF-A0A944Z2V4-F1
#
_entry.id   AF-A0A944Z2V4-F1
#
_cell.length_a   1.000
_cell.length_b   1.000
_cell.length_c   1.000
_cell.angle_alpha   90.00
_cell.angle_beta   90.00
_cell.angle_gamma   90.00
#
_symmetry.space_group_name_H-M   'P 1'
#
loop_
_entity.id
_entity.type
_entity.pdbx_description
1 polymer ?
#
loop_
_entity_poly.entity_id
_entity_poly.type
_entity_poly.pdbx_seq_one_letter_code
_entity_poly.pdbx_strand_id
1 'polypeptide(L)'
;MINIQEIKETLKRGGSKLVYQSLDGLNWKQLTFNDINSNLDYITSYLRTNNIKSKKILCCTKNCLDSFLLESALSNLDSKIFFASTLTLQTIEFNEEFDLIIIDHIDEINMSPVLKKLSLSKEFITIQNFKKTKETGDKIKSLQNILKIGLLNKRDLDKKKNEFEFKLSQTYKFASLEGLVDCTITDFANQLDKIRNIFGSINVHDFSTSLYTEQDPFSKVLNFIFLLEGRKFSNNSSIDSFIKNSNELMPKNIIIDAKNLVSMLNISDDNDKKLNELLGSKVERIITYEFDSDLYQNKILQKFNLINYKR
;
A
#
# COMPACT_ATOMS: atom_id res chain seq x y z
N MET A 1 -2.94 8.75 7.67
CA MET A 1 -1.60 8.48 7.12
C MET A 1 -0.58 8.70 8.20
N ILE A 2 0.58 8.06 8.06
CA ILE A 2 1.63 8.06 9.08
C ILE A 2 2.56 9.27 8.90
N ASN A 3 3.00 9.87 10.00
CA ASN A 3 3.96 10.96 9.97
C ASN A 3 5.29 10.48 9.38
N ILE A 4 5.86 11.24 8.44
CA ILE A 4 7.10 10.86 7.77
C ILE A 4 8.28 10.77 8.74
N GLN A 5 8.28 11.54 9.83
CA GLN A 5 9.31 11.46 10.86
C GLN A 5 9.26 10.13 11.61
N GLU A 6 8.08 9.66 11.99
CA GLU A 6 7.90 8.35 12.65
C GLU A 6 8.35 7.19 11.75
N ILE A 7 8.05 7.29 10.44
CA ILE A 7 8.56 6.34 9.45
C ILE A 7 10.09 6.39 9.43
N LYS A 8 10.69 7.58 9.30
CA LYS A 8 12.16 7.73 9.23
C LYS A 8 12.86 7.21 10.48
N GLU A 9 12.34 7.48 11.67
CA GLU A 9 12.88 6.95 12.92
C GLU A 9 12.83 5.42 12.96
N THR A 10 11.72 4.84 12.52
CA THR A 10 11.56 3.39 12.40
C THR A 10 12.56 2.79 11.42
N LEU A 11 12.71 3.39 10.23
CA LEU A 11 13.66 2.90 9.23
C LEU A 11 15.12 3.02 9.70
N LYS A 12 15.48 4.11 10.38
CA LYS A 12 16.82 4.27 10.98
C LYS A 12 17.12 3.20 12.02
N ARG A 13 16.15 2.85 12.87
CA ARG A 13 16.31 1.77 13.87
C ARG A 13 16.52 0.40 13.22
N GLY A 14 15.87 0.13 12.09
CA GLY A 14 16.00 -1.13 11.36
C GLY A 14 17.30 -1.30 10.55
N GLY A 15 17.89 -0.20 10.09
CA GLY A 15 19.22 -0.18 9.44
C GLY A 15 19.33 -1.07 8.18
N SER A 16 20.37 -1.89 8.12
CA SER A 16 20.64 -2.76 6.95
C SER A 16 19.86 -4.07 6.95
N LYS A 17 18.94 -4.28 7.91
CA LYS A 17 18.16 -5.52 7.99
C LYS A 17 17.18 -5.62 6.82
N LEU A 18 17.13 -6.79 6.18
CA LEU A 18 16.11 -7.13 5.18
C LEU A 18 14.72 -7.12 5.83
N VAL A 19 13.76 -6.42 5.20
CA VAL A 19 12.39 -6.30 5.71
C VAL A 19 11.31 -6.47 4.66
N TYR A 20 11.60 -6.18 3.39
CA TYR A 20 10.60 -6.28 2.33
C TYR A 20 11.10 -7.07 1.13
N GLN A 21 10.22 -7.88 0.55
CA GLN A 21 10.47 -8.57 -0.71
C GLN A 21 9.28 -8.41 -1.66
N SER A 22 9.56 -8.24 -2.94
CA SER A 22 8.55 -8.22 -4.00
C SER A 22 9.11 -8.86 -5.27
N LEU A 23 8.26 -9.52 -6.03
CA LEU A 23 8.66 -10.06 -7.32
C LEU A 23 8.76 -8.93 -8.36
N ASP A 24 9.89 -8.86 -9.05
CA ASP A 24 10.17 -7.95 -10.16
C ASP A 24 10.54 -8.77 -11.40
N GLY A 25 9.55 -9.03 -12.25
CA GLY A 25 9.65 -10.00 -13.35
C GLY A 25 9.84 -11.43 -12.84
N LEU A 26 11.05 -11.97 -13.03
CA LEU A 26 11.44 -13.31 -12.57
C LEU A 26 12.35 -13.29 -11.34
N ASN A 27 12.68 -12.10 -10.82
CA ASN A 27 13.64 -11.94 -9.72
C ASN A 27 12.96 -11.39 -8.47
N TRP A 28 13.42 -11.83 -7.30
CA TRP A 28 13.03 -11.23 -6.03
C TRP A 28 13.82 -9.96 -5.78
N LYS A 29 13.13 -8.83 -5.78
CA LYS A 29 13.67 -7.57 -5.27
C LYS A 29 13.60 -7.61 -3.75
N GLN A 30 14.74 -7.41 -3.11
CA GLN A 30 14.90 -7.42 -1.66
C GLN A 30 15.25 -6.01 -1.19
N LEU A 31 14.54 -5.51 -0.18
CA LEU A 31 14.77 -4.18 0.37
C LEU A 31 15.05 -4.23 1.87
N THR A 32 16.14 -3.58 2.26
CA THR A 32 16.48 -3.29 3.65
C THR A 32 15.78 -2.01 4.12
N PHE A 33 15.75 -1.75 5.43
CA PHE A 33 15.22 -0.46 5.93
C PHE A 33 15.98 0.75 5.35
N ASN A 34 17.29 0.63 5.15
CA ASN A 34 18.11 1.67 4.51
C ASN A 34 17.69 1.96 3.07
N ASP A 35 17.34 0.93 2.31
CA ASP A 35 16.85 1.09 0.93
C ASP A 35 15.50 1.82 0.93
N ILE A 36 14.60 1.43 1.83
CA ILE A 36 13.28 2.06 2.00
C ILE A 36 13.43 3.52 2.44
N ASN A 37 14.35 3.81 3.36
CA ASN A 37 14.63 5.18 3.81
C ASN A 37 15.17 6.04 2.66
N SER A 38 16.05 5.47 1.83
CA SER A 38 16.58 6.14 0.65
C SER A 38 15.47 6.44 -0.35
N ASN A 39 14.57 5.49 -0.62
CA ASN A 39 13.42 5.70 -1.49
C ASN A 39 12.51 6.83 -0.98
N LEU A 40 12.21 6.85 0.33
CA LEU A 40 11.42 7.90 0.95
C LEU A 40 12.08 9.27 0.81
N ASP A 41 13.41 9.35 0.99
CA ASP A 41 14.18 10.57 0.75
C ASP A 41 14.11 11.02 -0.71
N TYR A 42 14.21 10.09 -1.67
CA TYR A 42 14.15 10.42 -3.09
C TYR A 42 12.75 10.90 -3.52
N ILE A 43 11.69 10.23 -3.06
CA ILE A 43 10.30 10.69 -3.28
C ILE A 43 10.13 12.09 -2.73
N THR A 44 10.50 12.30 -1.45
CA THR A 44 10.39 13.61 -0.80
C THR A 44 11.19 14.68 -1.55
N SER A 45 12.39 14.33 -2.01
CA SER A 45 13.26 15.21 -2.78
C SER A 45 12.60 15.67 -4.08
N TYR A 46 12.08 14.71 -4.85
CA TYR A 46 11.37 14.99 -6.08
C TYR A 46 10.15 15.89 -5.88
N LEU A 47 9.29 15.56 -4.91
CA LEU A 47 8.07 16.33 -4.63
C LEU A 47 8.41 17.79 -4.28
N ARG A 48 9.48 18.00 -3.50
CA ARG A 48 9.97 19.34 -3.12
C ARG A 48 10.49 20.12 -4.32
N THR A 49 11.40 19.54 -5.10
CA THR A 49 12.00 20.25 -6.26
C THR A 49 10.94 20.65 -7.29
N ASN A 50 9.87 19.86 -7.41
CA ASN A 50 8.78 20.12 -8.34
C ASN A 50 7.60 20.90 -7.71
N ASN A 51 7.75 21.41 -6.48
CA ASN A 51 6.74 22.17 -5.74
C ASN A 51 5.37 21.46 -5.65
N ILE A 52 5.38 20.13 -5.49
CA ILE A 52 4.19 19.31 -5.30
C ILE A 52 3.84 19.33 -3.81
N LYS A 53 2.99 20.28 -3.42
CA LYS A 53 2.49 20.48 -2.04
C LYS A 53 1.04 20.93 -2.05
N SER A 54 0.32 20.67 -0.96
CA SER A 54 -1.06 21.08 -0.72
C SER A 54 -2.01 20.70 -1.87
N LYS A 55 -1.79 19.53 -2.47
CA LYS A 55 -2.58 19.04 -3.62
C LYS A 55 -3.81 18.27 -3.15
N LYS A 56 -4.88 18.32 -3.94
CA LYS A 56 -6.00 17.38 -3.86
C LYS A 56 -5.69 16.17 -4.72
N ILE A 57 -5.57 15.01 -4.09
CA ILE A 57 -5.05 13.79 -4.73
C ILE A 57 -6.15 12.73 -4.75
N LEU A 58 -6.40 12.14 -5.92
CA LEU A 58 -7.16 10.91 -6.04
C LEU A 58 -6.19 9.73 -6.13
N CYS A 59 -6.23 8.83 -5.15
CA CYS A 59 -5.34 7.69 -5.05
C CYS A 59 -6.12 6.40 -5.26
N CYS A 60 -5.79 5.70 -6.35
CA CYS A 60 -6.43 4.46 -6.77
C CYS A 60 -5.55 3.23 -6.59
N THR A 61 -4.38 3.41 -5.98
CA THR A 61 -3.33 2.38 -5.88
C THR A 61 -3.63 1.38 -4.81
N LYS A 62 -3.50 0.09 -5.12
CA LYS A 62 -3.54 -0.99 -4.13
C LYS A 62 -2.50 -0.81 -3.04
N ASN A 63 -2.73 -1.47 -1.91
CA ASN A 63 -1.79 -1.43 -0.81
C ASN A 63 -0.47 -2.11 -1.19
N CYS A 64 0.59 -1.31 -1.30
CA CYS A 64 1.95 -1.80 -1.45
C CYS A 64 2.92 -0.83 -0.78
N LEU A 65 4.15 -1.29 -0.52
CA LEU A 65 5.17 -0.45 0.10
C LEU A 65 5.40 0.86 -0.68
N ASP A 66 5.47 0.78 -2.00
CA ASP A 66 5.74 1.92 -2.87
C ASP A 66 4.62 2.98 -2.83
N SER A 67 3.34 2.56 -2.87
CA SER A 67 2.20 3.47 -2.71
C SER A 67 2.18 4.07 -1.31
N PHE A 68 2.41 3.27 -0.26
CA PHE A 68 2.49 3.76 1.12
C PHE A 68 3.54 4.86 1.32
N LEU A 69 4.74 4.71 0.75
CA LEU A 69 5.80 5.73 0.86
C LEU A 69 5.41 7.02 0.14
N LEU A 70 4.84 6.92 -1.06
CA LEU A 70 4.40 8.07 -1.84
C LEU A 70 3.25 8.81 -1.17
N GLU A 71 2.21 8.07 -0.75
CA GLU A 71 1.06 8.59 -0.02
C GLU A 71 1.49 9.30 1.27
N SER A 72 2.41 8.69 2.03
CA SER A 72 2.93 9.28 3.27
C SER A 72 3.70 10.56 3.00
N ALA A 73 4.55 10.58 1.95
CA ALA A 73 5.29 11.79 1.58
C ALA A 73 4.36 12.94 1.15
N LEU A 74 3.34 12.65 0.35
CA LEU A 74 2.36 13.65 -0.11
C LEU A 74 1.49 14.18 1.05
N SER A 75 1.06 13.29 1.92
CA SER A 75 0.31 13.61 3.14
C SER A 75 1.09 14.56 4.07
N ASN A 76 2.42 14.39 4.19
CA ASN A 76 3.30 15.27 4.97
C ASN A 76 3.60 16.62 4.29
N LEU A 77 3.07 16.84 3.07
CA LEU A 77 3.13 18.10 2.34
C LEU A 77 1.74 18.76 2.27
N ASP A 78 0.90 18.58 3.30
CA ASP A 78 -0.46 19.14 3.45
C ASP A 78 -1.43 18.74 2.33
N SER A 79 -1.16 17.65 1.62
CA SER A 79 -2.03 17.20 0.53
C SER A 79 -3.21 16.41 1.07
N LYS A 80 -4.40 16.71 0.53
CA LYS A 80 -5.65 15.99 0.86
C LYS A 80 -5.77 14.78 -0.06
N ILE A 81 -5.79 13.59 0.53
CA ILE A 81 -5.82 12.34 -0.24
C ILE A 81 -7.20 11.70 -0.13
N PHE A 82 -7.75 11.36 -1.29
CA PHE A 82 -9.00 10.67 -1.49
C PHE A 82 -8.68 9.29 -2.05
N PHE A 83 -9.01 8.25 -1.31
CA PHE A 83 -8.74 6.87 -1.69
C PHE A 83 -9.98 6.28 -2.35
N ALA A 84 -9.79 5.63 -3.49
CA ALA A 84 -10.84 4.95 -4.22
C ALA A 84 -10.32 3.67 -4.87
N SER A 85 -11.16 2.68 -5.05
CA SER A 85 -10.91 1.59 -6.01
C SER A 85 -11.50 1.94 -7.38
N THR A 86 -11.03 1.27 -8.43
CA THR A 86 -11.62 1.37 -9.78
C THR A 86 -13.12 1.12 -9.79
N LEU A 87 -13.60 0.22 -8.91
CA LEU A 87 -15.03 -0.05 -8.73
C LEU A 87 -15.75 1.18 -8.17
N THR A 88 -15.26 1.72 -7.04
CA THR A 88 -15.91 2.87 -6.38
C THR A 88 -15.87 4.15 -7.20
N LEU A 89 -14.87 4.30 -8.09
CA LEU A 89 -14.83 5.41 -9.06
C LEU A 89 -16.01 5.43 -10.02
N GLN A 90 -16.59 4.26 -10.32
CA GLN A 90 -17.72 4.16 -11.23
C GLN A 90 -19.07 4.41 -10.54
N THR A 91 -19.11 4.22 -9.21
CA THR A 91 -20.36 4.26 -8.44
C THR A 91 -20.52 5.54 -7.62
N ILE A 92 -19.44 6.26 -7.32
CA ILE A 92 -19.45 7.44 -6.46
C ILE A 92 -19.07 8.66 -7.26
N GLU A 93 -19.88 9.71 -7.14
CA GLU A 93 -19.55 11.01 -7.68
C GLU A 93 -18.65 11.78 -6.72
N PHE A 94 -17.47 12.19 -7.21
CA PHE A 94 -16.56 13.06 -6.46
C PHE A 94 -16.84 14.51 -6.85
N ASN A 95 -17.38 15.30 -5.92
CA ASN A 95 -17.63 16.73 -6.10
C ASN A 95 -16.36 17.60 -5.99
N GLU A 96 -15.19 16.97 -5.87
CA GLU A 96 -13.91 17.64 -5.65
C GLU A 96 -13.10 17.64 -6.94
N GLU A 97 -12.47 18.78 -7.25
CA GLU A 97 -11.51 18.84 -8.33
C GLU A 97 -10.15 18.32 -7.85
N PHE A 98 -9.63 17.28 -8.52
CA PHE A 98 -8.32 16.71 -8.24
C PHE A 98 -7.22 17.41 -9.04
N ASP A 99 -6.06 17.58 -8.41
CA ASP A 99 -4.83 18.10 -9.04
C ASP A 99 -3.99 16.97 -9.64
N LEU A 100 -3.95 15.83 -8.94
CA LEU A 100 -3.03 14.72 -9.18
C LEU A 100 -3.75 13.40 -8.95
N ILE A 101 -3.56 12.46 -9.87
CA ILE A 101 -4.13 11.11 -9.79
C ILE A 101 -2.99 10.10 -9.61
N ILE A 102 -3.17 9.12 -8.73
CA ILE A 102 -2.21 8.04 -8.52
C ILE A 102 -2.89 6.71 -8.84
N ILE A 103 -2.27 5.87 -9.66
CA ILE A 103 -2.78 4.56 -10.13
C ILE A 103 -1.67 3.49 -10.09
N ASP A 104 -2.01 2.20 -10.07
CA ASP A 104 -0.94 1.17 -10.03
C ASP A 104 -0.29 1.02 -11.41
N HIS A 105 -1.09 0.77 -12.46
CA HIS A 105 -0.62 0.58 -13.83
C HIS A 105 -1.24 1.59 -14.81
N ILE A 106 -0.48 1.99 -15.83
CA ILE A 106 -0.95 2.96 -16.82
C ILE A 106 -2.19 2.50 -17.59
N ASP A 107 -2.33 1.19 -17.81
CA ASP A 107 -3.46 0.60 -18.53
C ASP A 107 -4.80 0.83 -17.82
N GLU A 108 -4.80 1.10 -16.51
CA GLU A 108 -6.01 1.41 -15.74
C GLU A 108 -6.74 2.65 -16.27
N ILE A 109 -6.01 3.59 -16.89
CA ILE A 109 -6.60 4.76 -17.55
C ILE A 109 -7.62 4.33 -18.60
N ASN A 110 -7.32 3.27 -19.36
CA ASN A 110 -8.21 2.78 -20.42
C ASN A 110 -9.31 1.85 -19.89
N MET A 111 -9.13 1.29 -18.69
CA MET A 111 -10.11 0.40 -18.04
C MET A 111 -11.23 1.16 -17.32
N SER A 112 -11.06 2.46 -17.07
CA SER A 112 -12.06 3.30 -16.39
C SER A 112 -12.40 4.53 -17.22
N PRO A 113 -13.68 4.73 -17.61
CA PRO A 113 -14.11 5.96 -18.29
C PRO A 113 -13.80 7.24 -17.49
N VAL A 114 -13.85 7.15 -16.16
CA VAL A 114 -13.55 8.25 -15.25
C VAL A 114 -12.06 8.60 -15.30
N LEU A 115 -11.18 7.59 -15.18
CA LEU A 115 -9.73 7.82 -15.29
C LEU A 115 -9.34 8.32 -16.68
N LYS A 116 -9.96 7.79 -17.73
CA LYS A 116 -9.77 8.25 -19.11
C LYS A 116 -10.11 9.74 -19.25
N LYS A 117 -11.25 10.18 -18.73
CA LYS A 117 -11.65 11.60 -18.74
C LYS A 117 -10.65 12.47 -17.95
N LEU A 118 -10.23 12.02 -16.77
CA LEU A 118 -9.26 12.74 -15.94
C LEU A 118 -7.87 12.85 -16.60
N SER A 119 -7.45 11.83 -17.36
CA SER A 119 -6.15 11.80 -18.05
C SER A 119 -5.95 12.91 -19.08
N LEU A 120 -7.04 13.50 -19.59
CA LEU A 120 -6.98 14.59 -20.55
C LEU A 120 -6.47 15.89 -19.91
N SER A 121 -6.79 16.13 -18.64
CA SER A 121 -6.56 17.41 -17.97
C SER A 121 -5.65 17.35 -16.75
N LYS A 122 -5.45 16.17 -16.14
CA LYS A 122 -4.75 16.03 -14.86
C LYS A 122 -3.38 15.37 -14.98
N GLU A 123 -2.53 15.59 -13.98
CA GLU A 123 -1.27 14.87 -13.83
C GLU A 123 -1.51 13.49 -13.21
N PHE A 124 -0.71 12.50 -13.61
CA PHE A 124 -0.79 11.12 -13.15
C PHE A 124 0.56 10.65 -12.62
N ILE A 125 0.53 9.90 -11.53
CA ILE A 125 1.66 9.09 -11.06
C ILE A 125 1.26 7.62 -11.10
N THR A 126 2.04 6.80 -11.80
CA THR A 126 1.89 5.35 -11.79
C THR A 126 2.86 4.74 -10.78
N ILE A 127 2.43 3.75 -10.01
CA ILE A 127 3.35 3.00 -9.13
C ILE A 127 4.29 2.15 -9.97
N GLN A 128 3.73 1.40 -10.93
CA GLN A 128 4.52 0.58 -11.84
C GLN A 128 5.18 1.42 -12.92
N ASN A 129 6.34 0.94 -13.38
CA ASN A 129 7.04 1.59 -14.48
C ASN A 129 6.36 1.29 -15.82
N PHE A 130 6.50 2.20 -16.78
CA PHE A 130 6.01 2.03 -18.14
C PHE A 130 6.98 2.65 -19.15
N LYS A 131 6.91 2.19 -20.39
CA LYS A 131 7.66 2.82 -21.49
C LYS A 131 6.90 4.08 -21.93
N LYS A 132 7.54 5.23 -21.80
CA LYS A 132 6.96 6.52 -22.21
C LYS A 132 6.72 6.52 -23.73
N THR A 133 5.51 6.84 -24.15
CA THR A 133 5.14 7.05 -25.56
C THR A 133 4.79 8.51 -25.80
N LYS A 134 4.68 8.92 -27.08
CA LYS A 134 4.22 10.28 -27.44
C LYS A 134 2.83 10.59 -26.84
N GLU A 135 1.97 9.59 -26.70
CA GLU A 135 0.61 9.71 -26.18
C GLU A 135 0.57 9.93 -24.66
N THR A 136 1.51 9.35 -23.92
CA THR A 136 1.59 9.51 -22.45
C THR A 136 2.06 10.91 -22.01
N GLY A 137 2.76 11.64 -22.88
CA GLY A 137 3.23 13.01 -22.62
C GLY A 137 4.06 13.17 -21.34
N ASP A 138 4.25 14.41 -20.88
CA ASP A 138 4.92 14.73 -19.60
C ASP A 138 4.00 14.70 -18.38
N LYS A 139 2.68 14.54 -18.62
CA LYS A 139 1.64 14.54 -17.58
C LYS A 139 1.61 13.25 -16.76
N ILE A 140 2.07 12.13 -17.33
CA ILE A 140 2.09 10.83 -16.66
C ILE A 140 3.53 10.48 -16.29
N LYS A 141 3.77 10.18 -15.01
CA LYS A 141 5.10 9.88 -14.47
C LYS A 141 5.07 8.57 -13.71
N SER A 142 6.08 7.73 -13.86
CA SER A 142 6.22 6.54 -13.02
C SER A 142 6.94 6.87 -11.71
N LEU A 143 6.65 6.12 -10.65
CA LEU A 143 7.37 6.24 -9.38
C LEU A 143 8.86 5.95 -9.56
N GLN A 144 9.24 5.04 -10.46
CA GLN A 144 10.65 4.82 -10.79
C GLN A 144 11.33 6.09 -11.33
N ASN A 145 10.64 6.85 -12.20
CA ASN A 145 11.17 8.13 -12.69
C ASN A 145 11.28 9.16 -11.56
N ILE A 146 10.28 9.21 -10.67
CA ILE A 146 10.30 10.07 -9.47
C ILE A 146 11.51 9.74 -8.59
N LEU A 147 11.75 8.46 -8.30
CA LEU A 147 12.90 8.00 -7.51
C LEU A 147 14.23 8.39 -8.18
N LYS A 148 14.35 8.19 -9.50
CA LYS A 148 15.57 8.53 -10.25
C LYS A 148 15.87 10.03 -10.22
N ILE A 149 14.88 10.88 -10.49
CA ILE A 149 15.05 12.33 -10.47
C ILE A 149 15.29 12.81 -9.03
N GLY A 150 14.55 12.26 -8.07
CA GLY A 150 14.70 12.56 -6.64
C GLY A 150 16.09 12.25 -6.09
N LEU A 151 16.71 11.16 -6.53
CA LEU A 151 18.11 10.82 -6.24
C LEU A 151 19.07 11.90 -6.75
N LEU A 152 18.91 12.34 -7.99
CA LEU A 152 19.76 13.38 -8.58
C LEU A 152 19.64 14.71 -7.83
N ASN A 153 18.43 15.05 -7.38
CA ASN A 153 18.14 16.31 -6.70
C ASN A 153 18.46 16.30 -5.18
N LYS A 154 18.72 15.12 -4.59
CA LYS A 154 18.92 14.98 -3.13
C LYS A 154 20.07 15.86 -2.62
N ARG A 155 21.16 15.95 -3.39
CA ARG A 155 22.37 16.75 -3.05
C ARG A 155 22.08 18.24 -2.92
N ASP A 156 21.11 18.76 -3.68
CA ASP A 156 20.75 20.18 -3.66
C ASP A 156 19.82 20.52 -2.50
N LEU A 157 19.00 19.55 -2.07
CA LEU A 157 18.09 19.73 -0.93
C LEU A 157 18.77 19.62 0.43
N ASP A 158 19.83 18.83 0.57
CA ASP A 158 20.63 18.81 1.80
C ASP A 158 21.23 20.18 2.14
N LYS A 159 21.40 21.05 1.13
CA LYS A 159 21.86 22.44 1.27
C LYS A 159 20.74 23.43 1.63
N LYS A 160 19.46 23.07 1.42
CA LYS A 160 18.27 23.94 1.60
C LYS A 160 17.30 23.43 2.68
N LYS A 161 17.80 22.67 3.66
CA LYS A 161 16.98 21.94 4.66
C LYS A 161 15.92 22.77 5.41
N ASN A 162 16.10 24.08 5.53
CA ASN A 162 15.27 24.95 6.38
C ASN A 162 14.14 25.69 5.64
N GLU A 163 14.00 25.55 4.31
CA GLU A 163 13.04 26.36 3.51
C GLU A 163 11.65 25.73 3.37
N PHE A 164 11.43 24.51 3.85
CA PHE A 164 10.17 23.79 3.65
C PHE A 164 9.68 23.12 4.93
N GLU A 165 8.54 23.60 5.42
CA GLU A 165 7.85 23.03 6.57
C GLU A 165 7.05 21.80 6.15
N PHE A 166 7.24 20.67 6.84
CA PHE A 166 6.34 19.54 6.72
C PHE A 166 5.09 19.84 7.51
N LYS A 167 3.94 19.67 6.86
CA LYS A 167 2.65 19.79 7.50
C LYS A 167 1.83 18.56 7.15
N LEU A 168 1.52 17.78 8.16
CA LEU A 168 0.77 16.54 7.99
C LEU A 168 -0.71 16.85 7.78
N SER A 169 -1.29 16.31 6.71
CA SER A 169 -2.73 16.40 6.49
C SER A 169 -3.49 15.75 7.65
N GLN A 170 -4.57 16.40 8.08
CA GLN A 170 -5.38 15.96 9.21
C GLN A 170 -6.59 15.13 8.79
N THR A 171 -7.03 15.25 7.54
CA THR A 171 -8.22 14.59 7.01
C THR A 171 -7.97 13.88 5.70
N TYR A 172 -8.65 12.75 5.55
CA TYR A 172 -8.55 11.80 4.44
C TYR A 172 -9.96 11.32 4.10
N LYS A 173 -10.22 11.00 2.83
CA LYS A 173 -11.51 10.42 2.44
C LYS A 173 -11.32 9.06 1.82
N PHE A 174 -12.19 8.12 2.16
CA PHE A 174 -12.23 6.79 1.58
C PHE A 174 -13.55 6.58 0.87
N ALA A 175 -13.47 6.17 -0.39
CA ALA A 175 -14.62 5.83 -1.19
C ALA A 175 -15.03 4.38 -0.92
N SER A 176 -16.28 4.18 -0.52
CA SER A 176 -16.87 2.88 -0.22
C SER A 176 -18.21 2.74 -0.95
N LEU A 177 -18.75 1.52 -1.04
CA LEU A 177 -20.07 1.30 -1.66
C LEU A 177 -21.20 2.11 -0.98
N GLU A 178 -21.01 2.50 0.29
CA GLU A 178 -21.95 3.30 1.08
C GLU A 178 -21.75 4.82 0.91
N GLY A 179 -20.70 5.24 0.19
CA GLY A 179 -20.35 6.63 -0.04
C GLY A 179 -18.94 6.99 0.42
N LEU A 180 -18.70 8.30 0.60
CA LEU A 180 -17.42 8.83 1.07
C LEU A 180 -17.38 8.86 2.60
N VAL A 181 -16.35 8.22 3.17
CA VAL A 181 -16.09 8.19 4.61
C VAL A 181 -14.91 9.08 4.92
N ASP A 182 -15.10 10.05 5.82
CA ASP A 182 -14.01 10.86 6.34
C ASP A 182 -13.22 10.09 7.42
N CYS A 183 -11.90 10.23 7.37
CA CYS A 183 -10.97 9.66 8.35
C CYS A 183 -9.95 10.71 8.75
N THR A 184 -9.52 10.64 10.00
CA THR A 184 -8.55 11.54 10.62
C THR A 184 -7.26 10.84 10.94
N ILE A 185 -6.23 11.59 11.32
CA ILE A 185 -4.97 10.99 11.78
C ILE A 185 -5.16 10.09 13.01
N THR A 186 -6.08 10.47 13.90
CA THR A 186 -6.42 9.72 15.13
C THR A 186 -6.98 8.34 14.79
N ASP A 187 -7.75 8.22 13.70
CA ASP A 187 -8.28 6.93 13.28
C ASP A 187 -7.15 5.97 12.89
N PHE A 188 -6.11 6.44 12.19
CA PHE A 188 -4.95 5.60 11.87
C PHE A 188 -4.14 5.22 13.12
N ALA A 189 -3.97 6.15 14.07
CA ALA A 189 -3.29 5.86 15.33
C ALA A 189 -4.04 4.78 16.14
N ASN A 190 -5.36 4.92 16.26
CA ASN A 190 -6.22 3.94 16.92
C ASN A 190 -6.13 2.56 16.24
N GLN A 191 -6.12 2.53 14.90
CA GLN A 191 -5.95 1.27 14.15
C GLN A 191 -4.59 0.63 14.42
N LEU A 192 -3.51 1.42 14.43
CA LEU A 192 -2.16 0.93 14.77
C LEU A 192 -2.11 0.31 16.17
N ASP A 193 -2.64 1.01 17.17
CA ASP A 193 -2.61 0.54 18.56
C ASP A 193 -3.38 -0.77 18.73
N LYS A 194 -4.54 -0.90 18.07
CA LYS A 194 -5.33 -2.15 18.06
C LYS A 194 -4.54 -3.33 17.48
N ILE A 195 -3.71 -3.10 16.46
CA ILE A 195 -3.06 -4.18 15.71
C ILE A 195 -1.65 -4.50 16.22
N ARG A 196 -1.06 -3.60 17.00
CA ARG A 196 0.35 -3.65 17.37
C ARG A 196 0.78 -4.94 18.05
N ASN A 197 0.04 -5.39 19.05
CA ASN A 197 0.39 -6.60 19.80
C ASN A 197 0.43 -7.85 18.91
N ILE A 198 -0.45 -7.94 17.90
CA ILE A 198 -0.53 -9.10 17.04
C ILE A 198 0.66 -9.15 16.08
N PHE A 199 1.01 -8.02 15.46
CA PHE A 199 2.21 -7.94 14.62
C PHE A 199 3.50 -8.06 15.43
N GLY A 200 3.52 -7.51 16.65
CA GLY A 200 4.60 -7.69 17.62
C GLY A 200 4.79 -9.15 18.05
N SER A 201 3.73 -9.96 18.04
CA SER A 201 3.81 -11.40 18.35
C SER A 201 4.31 -12.29 17.19
N ILE A 202 4.43 -11.75 15.97
CA ILE A 202 4.99 -12.49 14.83
C ILE A 202 6.49 -12.74 15.11
N ASN A 203 6.99 -13.95 14.88
CA ASN A 203 8.41 -14.23 15.04
C ASN A 203 9.22 -13.40 14.05
N VAL A 204 10.31 -12.80 14.51
CA VAL A 204 11.19 -11.93 13.72
C VAL A 204 11.84 -12.65 12.52
N HIS A 205 11.93 -13.98 12.59
CA HIS A 205 12.49 -14.83 11.53
C HIS A 205 11.44 -15.29 10.53
N ASP A 206 10.15 -15.19 10.86
CA ASP A 206 9.07 -15.60 9.98
C ASP A 206 8.85 -14.59 8.85
N PHE A 207 8.42 -15.10 7.71
CA PHE A 207 7.99 -14.29 6.59
C PHE A 207 6.47 -14.12 6.62
N SER A 208 6.01 -12.89 6.40
CA SER A 208 4.60 -12.56 6.27
C SER A 208 4.27 -12.15 4.84
N THR A 209 3.05 -12.36 4.39
CA THR A 209 2.63 -11.89 3.07
C THR A 209 1.25 -11.26 3.17
N SER A 210 0.99 -10.22 2.37
CA SER A 210 -0.29 -9.54 2.35
C SER A 210 -0.99 -9.71 1.00
N LEU A 211 -2.23 -10.16 1.02
CA LEU A 211 -3.22 -10.02 -0.05
C LEU A 211 -4.38 -9.15 0.46
N TYR A 212 -4.06 -7.90 0.79
CA TYR A 212 -5.04 -6.93 1.25
C TYR A 212 -5.20 -5.84 0.20
N THR A 213 -6.27 -5.94 -0.59
CA THR A 213 -6.53 -5.13 -1.77
C THR A 213 -7.58 -4.04 -1.56
N GLU A 214 -8.31 -4.10 -0.44
CA GLU A 214 -9.31 -3.09 -0.07
C GLU A 214 -8.66 -1.72 0.25
N GLN A 215 -9.37 -0.66 -0.13
CA GLN A 215 -8.96 0.73 0.12
C GLN A 215 -9.70 1.25 1.35
N ASP A 216 -9.18 0.92 2.53
CA ASP A 216 -9.74 1.32 3.81
C ASP A 216 -8.64 1.84 4.75
N PRO A 217 -9.00 2.44 5.90
CA PRO A 217 -8.00 2.95 6.84
C PRO A 217 -7.03 1.88 7.38
N PHE A 218 -7.47 0.62 7.49
CA PHE A 218 -6.63 -0.48 7.96
C PHE A 218 -5.53 -0.80 6.94
N SER A 219 -5.84 -0.83 5.64
CA SER A 219 -4.85 -1.10 4.61
C SER A 219 -3.70 -0.09 4.60
N LYS A 220 -3.97 1.16 4.97
CA LYS A 220 -2.97 2.25 5.04
C LYS A 220 -2.03 2.18 6.25
N VAL A 221 -2.32 1.35 7.24
CA VAL A 221 -1.42 1.13 8.39
C VAL A 221 -0.60 -0.17 8.29
N LEU A 222 -0.97 -1.08 7.39
CA LEU A 222 -0.34 -2.41 7.26
C LEU A 222 1.16 -2.35 6.99
N ASN A 223 1.60 -1.58 5.99
CA ASN A 223 3.03 -1.51 5.67
C ASN A 223 3.81 -0.85 6.81
N PHE A 224 3.22 0.14 7.47
CA PHE A 224 3.88 0.79 8.60
C PHE A 224 4.03 -0.15 9.79
N ILE A 225 3.00 -0.94 10.14
CA ILE A 225 3.11 -1.84 11.31
C ILE A 225 4.17 -2.93 11.09
N PHE A 226 4.32 -3.46 9.87
CA PHE A 226 5.42 -4.38 9.57
C PHE A 226 6.79 -3.73 9.74
N LEU A 227 6.95 -2.49 9.29
CA LEU A 227 8.19 -1.73 9.48
C LEU A 227 8.45 -1.42 10.95
N LEU A 228 7.41 -0.99 11.69
CA LEU A 228 7.47 -0.63 13.10
C LEU A 228 7.90 -1.80 13.97
N GLU A 229 7.31 -2.97 13.74
CA GLU A 229 7.64 -4.21 14.44
C GLU A 229 8.84 -4.94 13.80
N GLY A 230 9.38 -4.42 12.71
CA GLY A 230 10.54 -4.96 12.00
C GLY A 230 10.40 -6.41 11.53
N ARG A 231 9.20 -6.74 11.02
CA ARG A 231 8.80 -8.05 10.49
C ARG A 231 8.98 -8.10 8.97
N LYS A 232 9.44 -9.25 8.45
CA LYS A 232 9.64 -9.43 7.02
C LYS A 232 8.31 -9.61 6.32
N PHE A 233 8.09 -8.89 5.21
CA PHE A 233 6.83 -8.96 4.50
C PHE A 233 6.93 -8.75 2.98
N SER A 234 5.84 -9.12 2.28
CA SER A 234 5.58 -8.80 0.88
C SER A 234 4.13 -8.36 0.68
N ASN A 235 3.85 -7.56 -0.35
CA ASN A 235 2.49 -7.23 -0.77
C ASN A 235 2.15 -7.92 -2.09
N ASN A 236 0.90 -8.33 -2.24
CA ASN A 236 0.33 -8.93 -3.46
C ASN A 236 -0.90 -8.15 -3.89
N SER A 237 -1.03 -7.93 -5.19
CA SER A 237 -2.08 -7.08 -5.77
C SER A 237 -3.24 -7.87 -6.37
N SER A 238 -3.11 -9.20 -6.45
CA SER A 238 -4.13 -10.13 -6.93
C SER A 238 -3.91 -11.53 -6.34
N ILE A 239 -4.96 -12.36 -6.40
CA ILE A 239 -4.90 -13.78 -6.03
C ILE A 239 -3.82 -14.52 -6.83
N ASP A 240 -3.74 -14.29 -8.15
CA ASP A 240 -2.72 -14.93 -8.99
C ASP A 240 -1.29 -14.59 -8.55
N SER A 241 -1.04 -13.30 -8.26
CA SER A 241 0.26 -12.86 -7.75
C SER A 241 0.55 -13.48 -6.39
N PHE A 242 -0.46 -13.58 -5.53
CA PHE A 242 -0.34 -14.17 -4.20
C PHE A 242 -0.03 -15.66 -4.26
N ILE A 243 -0.73 -16.46 -5.08
CA ILE A 243 -0.50 -17.91 -5.19
C ILE A 243 0.92 -18.16 -5.71
N LYS A 244 1.33 -17.44 -6.76
CA LYS A 244 2.68 -17.56 -7.31
C LYS A 244 3.74 -17.25 -6.25
N ASN A 245 3.58 -16.13 -5.54
CA ASN A 245 4.54 -15.65 -4.57
C ASN A 245 4.57 -16.50 -3.29
N SER A 246 3.42 -16.99 -2.82
CA SER A 246 3.32 -17.74 -1.56
C SER A 246 4.04 -19.09 -1.63
N ASN A 247 4.05 -19.73 -2.80
CA ASN A 247 4.82 -20.97 -3.00
C ASN A 247 6.33 -20.77 -2.88
N GLU A 248 6.84 -19.61 -3.31
CA GLU A 248 8.27 -19.29 -3.24
C GLU A 248 8.68 -18.73 -1.88
N LEU A 249 7.86 -17.83 -1.32
CA LEU A 249 8.12 -17.18 -0.03
C LEU A 249 7.86 -18.10 1.16
N MET A 250 6.97 -19.08 1.00
CA MET A 250 6.48 -19.98 2.05
C MET A 250 6.14 -19.23 3.35
N PRO A 251 5.19 -18.27 3.30
CA PRO A 251 4.87 -17.42 4.43
C PRO A 251 4.30 -18.24 5.60
N LYS A 252 4.57 -17.79 6.82
CA LYS A 252 3.91 -18.31 8.03
C LYS A 252 2.68 -17.52 8.44
N ASN A 253 2.64 -16.24 8.05
CA ASN A 253 1.59 -15.31 8.42
C ASN A 253 1.03 -14.68 7.15
N ILE A 254 -0.30 -14.69 7.02
CA ILE A 254 -1.02 -14.07 5.90
C ILE A 254 -1.89 -12.95 6.42
N ILE A 255 -1.84 -11.80 5.76
CA ILE A 255 -2.78 -10.70 5.96
C ILE A 255 -3.66 -10.64 4.73
N ILE A 256 -4.96 -10.90 4.86
CA ILE A 256 -5.86 -11.03 3.72
C ILE A 256 -7.21 -10.36 4.01
N ASP A 257 -7.71 -9.59 3.04
CA ASP A 257 -9.06 -9.02 3.15
C ASP A 257 -10.14 -10.10 3.00
N ALA A 258 -11.34 -9.79 3.48
CA ALA A 258 -12.45 -10.74 3.53
C ALA A 258 -12.80 -11.32 2.16
N LYS A 259 -12.86 -10.46 1.14
CA LYS A 259 -13.26 -10.80 -0.22
C LYS A 259 -12.27 -11.76 -0.87
N ASN A 260 -10.97 -11.53 -0.70
CA ASN A 260 -9.94 -12.41 -1.21
C ASN A 260 -9.89 -13.73 -0.44
N LEU A 261 -10.12 -13.73 0.88
CA LEU A 261 -10.17 -14.97 1.66
C LEU A 261 -11.32 -15.89 1.22
N VAL A 262 -12.52 -15.34 0.99
CA VAL A 262 -13.66 -16.09 0.43
C VAL A 262 -13.34 -16.61 -0.97
N SER A 263 -12.71 -15.80 -1.81
CA SER A 263 -12.33 -16.21 -3.16
C SER A 263 -11.31 -17.36 -3.13
N MET A 264 -10.35 -17.33 -2.19
CA MET A 264 -9.40 -18.43 -1.98
C MET A 264 -10.07 -19.72 -1.50
N LEU A 265 -11.06 -19.62 -0.62
CA LEU A 265 -11.87 -20.78 -0.20
C LEU A 265 -12.62 -21.38 -1.38
N ASN A 266 -13.26 -20.55 -2.21
CA ASN A 266 -13.96 -20.99 -3.41
C ASN A 266 -13.01 -21.69 -4.40
N ILE A 267 -11.83 -21.13 -4.66
CA ILE A 267 -10.81 -21.76 -5.54
C ILE A 267 -10.34 -23.09 -4.95
N SER A 268 -10.28 -23.19 -3.62
CA SER A 268 -9.90 -24.42 -2.94
C SER A 268 -10.99 -25.49 -2.96
N ASP A 269 -12.20 -25.20 -3.46
CA ASP A 269 -13.37 -26.09 -3.41
C ASP A 269 -13.62 -26.65 -2.00
N ASP A 270 -13.39 -25.84 -0.96
CA ASP A 270 -13.41 -26.24 0.45
C ASP A 270 -12.52 -27.47 0.76
N ASN A 271 -11.43 -27.65 0.01
CA ASN A 271 -10.43 -28.66 0.25
C ASN A 271 -9.27 -28.07 1.06
N ASP A 272 -9.05 -28.61 2.25
CA ASP A 272 -8.05 -28.13 3.20
C ASP A 272 -6.61 -28.21 2.67
N LYS A 273 -6.27 -29.32 2.02
CA LYS A 273 -4.95 -29.57 1.46
C LYS A 273 -4.70 -28.60 0.30
N LYS A 274 -5.69 -28.42 -0.57
CA LYS A 274 -5.64 -27.47 -1.68
C LYS A 274 -5.51 -26.04 -1.17
N LEU A 275 -6.27 -25.64 -0.15
CA LEU A 275 -6.13 -24.31 0.45
C LEU A 275 -4.73 -24.14 1.03
N ASN A 276 -4.24 -25.08 1.83
CA ASN A 276 -2.90 -24.98 2.42
C ASN A 276 -1.81 -24.88 1.33
N GLU A 277 -1.92 -25.64 0.24
CA GLU A 277 -1.03 -25.54 -0.91
C GLU A 277 -1.09 -24.14 -1.56
N LEU A 278 -2.29 -23.60 -1.81
CA LEU A 278 -2.46 -22.26 -2.38
C LEU A 278 -1.89 -21.15 -1.49
N LEU A 279 -1.89 -21.35 -0.17
CA LEU A 279 -1.35 -20.42 0.81
C LEU A 279 0.17 -20.57 1.04
N GLY A 280 0.84 -21.54 0.39
CA GLY A 280 2.30 -21.74 0.51
C GLY A 280 2.72 -22.79 1.55
N SER A 281 1.81 -23.63 2.02
CA SER A 281 1.98 -24.83 2.87
C SER A 281 2.48 -24.66 4.31
N LYS A 282 3.13 -23.53 4.64
CA LYS A 282 3.73 -23.25 5.96
C LYS A 282 2.93 -22.26 6.81
N VAL A 283 1.72 -21.93 6.39
CA VAL A 283 0.90 -20.91 7.05
C VAL A 283 0.40 -21.44 8.37
N GLU A 284 0.69 -20.70 9.43
CA GLU A 284 0.23 -20.97 10.78
C GLU A 284 -0.84 -19.96 11.20
N ARG A 285 -0.81 -18.75 10.64
CA ARG A 285 -1.66 -17.63 11.06
C ARG A 285 -2.27 -16.88 9.87
N ILE A 286 -3.56 -16.59 9.97
CA ILE A 286 -4.29 -15.73 9.02
C ILE A 286 -4.86 -14.54 9.81
N ILE A 287 -4.53 -13.33 9.36
CA ILE A 287 -4.99 -12.07 9.92
C ILE A 287 -5.91 -11.43 8.89
N THR A 288 -7.13 -11.09 9.30
CA THR A 288 -8.14 -10.47 8.45
C THR A 288 -8.85 -9.33 9.18
N TYR A 289 -9.57 -8.50 8.44
CA TYR A 289 -10.26 -7.32 8.93
C TYR A 289 -11.68 -7.29 8.37
N GLU A 290 -12.65 -6.98 9.24
CA GLU A 290 -14.08 -6.94 8.97
C GLU A 290 -14.62 -8.21 8.31
N PHE A 291 -14.11 -9.37 8.73
CA PHE A 291 -14.58 -10.66 8.23
C PHE A 291 -15.90 -11.06 8.90
N ASP A 292 -16.87 -11.51 8.11
CA ASP A 292 -18.19 -11.88 8.60
C ASP A 292 -18.15 -13.14 9.49
N SER A 293 -19.01 -13.21 10.51
CA SER A 293 -18.93 -14.24 11.56
C SER A 293 -19.25 -15.65 11.06
N ASP A 294 -20.00 -15.78 9.96
CA ASP A 294 -20.45 -17.08 9.46
C ASP A 294 -19.32 -17.87 8.82
N LEU A 295 -18.34 -17.19 8.22
CA LEU A 295 -17.12 -17.84 7.72
C LEU A 295 -16.13 -18.20 8.84
N TYR A 296 -16.25 -17.61 10.03
CA TYR A 296 -15.46 -18.01 11.22
C TYR A 296 -15.76 -19.46 11.66
N GLN A 297 -16.93 -19.97 11.29
CA GLN A 297 -17.31 -21.37 11.51
C GLN A 297 -16.78 -22.32 10.43
N ASN A 298 -16.10 -21.83 9.40
CA ASN A 298 -15.50 -22.67 8.37
C ASN A 298 -14.41 -23.56 9.00
N LYS A 299 -14.65 -24.88 8.98
CA LYS A 299 -13.79 -25.90 9.60
C LYS A 299 -12.36 -25.90 9.05
N ILE A 300 -12.16 -25.42 7.81
CA ILE A 300 -10.85 -25.34 7.18
C ILE A 300 -10.06 -24.18 7.77
N LEU A 301 -10.70 -23.02 7.95
CA LEU A 301 -10.05 -21.84 8.53
C LEU A 301 -9.64 -22.04 9.99
N GLN A 302 -10.38 -22.88 10.74
CA GLN A 302 -10.06 -23.24 12.12
C GLN A 302 -8.73 -23.99 12.29
N LYS A 303 -8.15 -24.52 11.20
CA LYS A 303 -6.82 -25.14 11.22
C LYS A 303 -5.69 -24.12 11.31
N PHE A 304 -6.00 -22.86 11.00
CA PHE A 304 -5.08 -21.74 11.14
C PHE A 304 -5.40 -20.97 12.43
N ASN A 305 -4.41 -20.30 13.00
CA ASN A 305 -4.66 -19.27 13.99
C ASN A 305 -5.29 -18.05 13.30
N LEU A 306 -6.62 -18.08 13.16
CA LEU A 306 -7.40 -17.03 12.53
C LEU A 306 -7.63 -15.88 13.51
N ILE A 307 -7.27 -14.68 13.07
CA ILE A 307 -7.42 -13.44 13.81
C ILE A 307 -8.26 -12.49 12.95
N ASN A 308 -9.47 -12.18 13.39
CA ASN A 308 -10.35 -11.22 12.72
C ASN A 308 -10.52 -9.96 13.54
N TYR A 309 -10.17 -8.83 12.94
CA TYR A 309 -10.36 -7.50 13.51
C TYR A 309 -11.70 -6.90 13.10
N LYS A 310 -12.40 -6.30 14.05
CA LYS A 310 -13.61 -5.51 13.80
C LYS A 310 -13.35 -4.04 14.18
N ARG A 311 -14.00 -3.10 13.49
CA ARG A 311 -13.95 -1.67 13.83
C ARG A 311 -14.40 -1.42 15.27
#